data_AF-A0A1I5CV19-F1
#
_entry.id   AF-A0A1I5CV19-F1
#
_cell.length_a   1.000
_cell.length_b   1.000
_cell.length_c   1.000
_cell.angle_alpha   90.00
_cell.angle_beta   90.00
_cell.angle_gamma   90.00
#
_symmetry.space_group_name_H-M   'P 1'
#
loop_
_entity.id
_entity.type
_entity.pdbx_description
1 polymer ?
#
loop_
_entity_poly.entity_id
_entity_poly.type
_entity_poly.pdbx_seq_one_letter_code
_entity_poly.pdbx_strand_id
1 'polypeptide(L)'
;MKNSVKFTAIGALVAGSLLIAPSAFADDVVQTVTAGERTASVANITLGAVATSHAAASSVGSLTLNADDSTGSGAGWNVTQIVTDLAPTPAMVSAGATVIPAAGITATIGAVSSTAGQDATGVTPTAGAVALNVETTVLSAAAQSGMGTYTAPVALAVAIPANTYAGAYTGTLTTTISSAP
;
A
#
# COMPACT_ATOMS: atom_id res chain seq x y z
N MET A 1 1.08 -100.32 42.52
CA MET A 1 0.02 -99.33 42.79
C MET A 1 0.30 -98.13 41.88
N LYS A 2 -0.23 -98.09 40.64
CA LYS A 2 -1.47 -97.39 40.24
C LYS A 2 -1.62 -96.04 40.95
N ASN A 3 -1.41 -94.94 40.22
CA ASN A 3 -2.25 -93.74 40.29
C ASN A 3 -2.06 -92.91 39.01
N SER A 4 -3.03 -93.04 38.12
CA SER A 4 -3.20 -92.27 36.89
C SER A 4 -4.05 -91.03 37.20
N VAL A 5 -3.48 -89.84 37.02
CA VAL A 5 -4.17 -88.55 37.16
C VAL A 5 -4.70 -88.14 35.79
N LYS A 6 -6.01 -88.10 35.63
CA LYS A 6 -6.69 -87.59 34.43
C LYS A 6 -6.91 -86.09 34.59
N PHE A 7 -6.30 -85.28 33.73
CA PHE A 7 -6.60 -83.85 33.62
C PHE A 7 -7.74 -83.63 32.63
N THR A 8 -8.88 -83.17 33.13
CA THR A 8 -10.02 -82.73 32.32
C THR A 8 -9.83 -81.25 31.98
N ALA A 9 -9.62 -80.93 30.71
CA ALA A 9 -9.57 -79.56 30.23
C ALA A 9 -10.99 -78.99 30.09
N ILE A 10 -11.30 -77.91 30.83
CA ILE A 10 -12.53 -77.13 30.67
C ILE A 10 -12.23 -76.04 29.64
N GLY A 11 -12.73 -76.21 28.42
CA GLY A 11 -12.67 -75.19 27.38
C GLY A 11 -13.71 -74.11 27.64
N ALA A 12 -13.27 -72.92 28.04
CA ALA A 12 -14.09 -71.71 28.06
C ALA A 12 -13.97 -71.00 26.70
N LEU A 13 -14.99 -71.15 25.85
CA LEU A 13 -15.11 -70.43 24.58
C LEU A 13 -15.59 -69.00 24.89
N VAL A 14 -14.66 -68.06 24.97
CA VAL A 14 -15.00 -66.63 25.03
C VAL A 14 -15.37 -66.18 23.63
N ALA A 15 -16.67 -65.95 23.38
CA ALA A 15 -17.18 -65.31 22.18
C ALA A 15 -16.71 -63.84 22.17
N GLY A 16 -15.56 -63.59 21.55
CA GLY A 16 -15.04 -62.24 21.33
C GLY A 16 -15.87 -61.53 20.27
N SER A 17 -16.70 -60.57 20.69
CA SER A 17 -17.35 -59.62 19.80
C SER A 17 -16.26 -58.79 19.11
N LEU A 18 -15.99 -59.05 17.82
CA LEU A 18 -15.18 -58.16 16.99
C LEU A 18 -15.91 -56.81 16.86
N LEU A 19 -15.51 -55.82 17.64
CA LEU A 19 -15.84 -54.42 17.41
C LEU A 19 -15.12 -53.98 16.13
N ILE A 20 -15.82 -54.02 15.00
CA ILE A 20 -15.35 -53.41 13.75
C ILE A 20 -15.43 -51.89 13.97
N ALA A 21 -14.31 -51.26 14.29
CA ALA A 21 -14.23 -49.81 14.33
C ALA A 21 -14.48 -49.26 12.91
N PRO A 22 -15.35 -48.24 12.73
CA PRO A 22 -15.57 -47.65 11.42
C PRO A 22 -14.26 -47.05 10.90
N SER A 23 -13.87 -47.40 9.68
CA SER A 23 -12.77 -46.74 8.98
C SER A 23 -13.23 -45.34 8.58
N ALA A 24 -12.72 -44.31 9.26
CA ALA A 24 -12.86 -42.93 8.81
C ALA A 24 -11.88 -42.67 7.67
N PHE A 25 -12.39 -42.21 6.53
CA PHE A 25 -11.57 -41.69 5.44
C PHE A 25 -11.48 -40.17 5.62
N ALA A 26 -10.27 -39.62 5.53
CA ALA A 26 -10.04 -38.19 5.45
C ALA A 26 -9.77 -37.84 3.99
N ASP A 27 -10.54 -36.90 3.46
CA ASP A 27 -10.31 -36.32 2.14
C ASP A 27 -9.68 -34.94 2.31
N ASP A 28 -8.65 -34.64 1.51
CA ASP A 28 -8.03 -33.32 1.48
C ASP A 28 -8.78 -32.40 0.50
N VAL A 29 -9.17 -31.21 0.96
CA VAL A 29 -9.66 -30.14 0.10
C VAL A 29 -8.54 -29.10 -0.04
N VAL A 30 -7.95 -29.01 -1.23
CA VAL A 30 -6.89 -28.05 -1.53
C VAL A 30 -7.46 -26.87 -2.31
N GLN A 31 -7.23 -25.67 -1.81
CA GLN A 31 -7.51 -24.41 -2.50
C GLN A 31 -6.22 -23.62 -2.67
N THR A 32 -5.96 -23.17 -3.90
CA THR A 32 -4.85 -22.26 -4.20
C THR A 32 -5.38 -20.85 -4.38
N VAL A 33 -4.73 -19.89 -3.72
CA VAL A 33 -4.97 -18.45 -3.92
C VAL A 33 -3.80 -17.89 -4.72
N THR A 34 -4.10 -17.15 -5.79
CA THR A 34 -3.09 -16.52 -6.64
C THR A 34 -2.86 -15.08 -6.18
N ALA A 35 -1.60 -14.70 -5.99
CA ALA A 35 -1.21 -13.34 -5.64
C ALA A 35 -1.41 -12.37 -6.82
N GLY A 36 -1.86 -11.15 -6.52
CA GLY A 36 -1.85 -10.01 -7.42
C GLY A 36 -0.57 -9.17 -7.30
N GLU A 37 -0.64 -7.93 -7.75
CA GLU A 37 0.48 -6.99 -7.78
C GLU A 37 0.37 -5.91 -6.70
N ARG A 38 1.46 -5.16 -6.52
CA ARG A 38 1.45 -3.88 -5.79
C ARG A 38 1.43 -2.74 -6.78
N THR A 39 0.51 -1.79 -6.60
CA THR A 39 0.45 -0.59 -7.43
C THR A 39 0.20 0.65 -6.59
N ALA A 40 0.71 1.79 -7.02
CA ALA A 40 0.32 3.09 -6.48
C ALA A 40 0.24 4.11 -7.61
N SER A 41 -0.73 5.01 -7.53
CA SER A 41 -0.98 5.99 -8.58
C SER A 41 -1.63 7.25 -8.05
N VAL A 42 -1.42 8.33 -8.78
CA VAL A 42 -2.10 9.62 -8.64
C VAL A 42 -2.53 10.06 -10.02
N ALA A 43 -3.68 10.73 -10.13
CA ALA A 43 -4.09 11.35 -11.38
C ALA A 43 -3.30 12.65 -11.63
N ASN A 44 -3.23 13.06 -12.90
CA ASN A 44 -2.68 14.36 -13.26
C ASN A 44 -3.50 15.48 -12.58
N ILE A 45 -2.81 16.52 -12.12
CA ILE A 45 -3.43 17.70 -11.52
C ILE A 45 -3.06 18.96 -12.30
N THR A 46 -4.02 19.87 -12.43
CA THR A 46 -3.77 21.25 -12.87
C THR A 46 -4.04 22.17 -11.69
N LEU A 47 -3.03 22.91 -11.27
CA LEU A 47 -3.16 23.90 -10.20
C LEU A 47 -3.85 25.17 -10.71
N GLY A 48 -4.51 25.89 -9.80
CA GLY A 48 -5.10 27.19 -10.12
C GLY A 48 -4.04 28.20 -10.53
N ALA A 49 -4.39 29.06 -11.50
CA ALA A 49 -3.52 30.16 -11.91
C ALA A 49 -3.31 31.16 -10.77
N VAL A 50 -2.09 31.67 -10.64
CA VAL A 50 -1.71 32.70 -9.67
C VAL A 50 -1.36 33.97 -10.42
N ALA A 51 -1.88 35.11 -9.95
CA ALA A 51 -1.58 36.40 -10.55
C ALA A 51 -0.09 36.72 -10.39
N THR A 52 0.54 37.16 -11.49
CA THR A 52 1.93 37.61 -11.42
C THR A 52 2.05 38.82 -10.51
N SER A 53 3.03 38.76 -9.61
CA SER A 53 3.40 39.90 -8.77
C SER A 53 4.90 39.88 -8.51
N HIS A 54 5.44 41.00 -8.01
CA HIS A 54 6.83 41.06 -7.54
C HIS A 54 7.00 40.48 -6.12
N ALA A 55 5.97 39.79 -5.60
CA ALA A 55 6.00 39.11 -4.32
C ALA A 55 5.94 37.58 -4.52
N ALA A 56 6.42 36.85 -3.51
CA ALA A 56 6.21 35.41 -3.47
C ALA A 56 4.71 35.10 -3.33
N ALA A 57 4.28 33.98 -3.91
CA ALA A 57 2.89 33.54 -3.85
C ALA A 57 2.83 32.03 -3.57
N SER A 58 1.64 31.52 -3.30
CA SER A 58 1.40 30.09 -3.19
C SER A 58 0.21 29.68 -4.05
N SER A 59 0.29 28.47 -4.59
CA SER A 59 -0.84 27.78 -5.21
C SER A 59 -1.10 26.47 -4.47
N VAL A 60 -2.37 26.11 -4.34
CA VAL A 60 -2.79 24.87 -3.68
C VAL A 60 -3.67 24.05 -4.61
N GLY A 61 -3.60 22.73 -4.47
CA GLY A 61 -4.44 21.79 -5.21
C GLY A 61 -4.62 20.51 -4.42
N SER A 62 -5.56 19.67 -4.85
CA SER A 62 -5.76 18.35 -4.26
C SER A 62 -5.80 17.27 -5.33
N LEU A 63 -5.24 16.11 -4.99
CA LEU A 63 -5.33 14.89 -5.78
C LEU A 63 -5.68 13.70 -4.88
N THR A 64 -5.98 12.55 -5.48
CA THR A 64 -6.21 11.29 -4.74
C THR A 64 -5.05 10.35 -5.00
N LEU A 65 -4.41 9.89 -3.94
CA LEU A 65 -3.47 8.77 -3.96
C LEU A 65 -4.25 7.47 -3.85
N ASN A 66 -4.00 6.56 -4.79
CA ASN A 66 -4.49 5.19 -4.76
C ASN A 66 -3.29 4.26 -4.51
N ALA A 67 -3.44 3.31 -3.59
CA ALA A 67 -2.47 2.26 -3.32
C ALA A 67 -3.19 0.90 -3.28
N ASP A 68 -2.60 -0.12 -3.88
CA ASP A 68 -3.11 -1.48 -3.87
C ASP A 68 -1.97 -2.45 -3.51
N ASP A 69 -2.20 -3.29 -2.50
CA ASP A 69 -1.37 -4.47 -2.24
C ASP A 69 -2.23 -5.74 -2.31
N SER A 70 -2.31 -6.28 -3.53
CA SER A 70 -2.96 -7.57 -3.78
C SER A 70 -2.01 -8.76 -3.69
N THR A 71 -0.78 -8.61 -3.17
CA THR A 71 0.22 -9.70 -3.17
C THR A 71 -0.09 -10.83 -2.20
N GLY A 72 -0.94 -10.58 -1.20
CA GLY A 72 -1.25 -11.56 -0.15
C GLY A 72 -0.07 -11.92 0.75
N SER A 73 1.04 -11.18 0.68
CA SER A 73 2.26 -11.50 1.42
C SER A 73 2.25 -11.03 2.87
N GLY A 74 1.41 -10.04 3.21
CA GLY A 74 1.38 -9.44 4.54
C GLY A 74 2.70 -8.78 4.96
N ALA A 75 3.61 -8.47 4.03
CA ALA A 75 4.93 -7.95 4.35
C ALA A 75 4.93 -6.47 4.80
N GLY A 76 3.82 -5.75 4.60
CA GLY A 76 3.78 -4.29 4.67
C GLY A 76 4.30 -3.64 3.38
N TRP A 77 4.14 -2.32 3.28
CA TRP A 77 4.60 -1.53 2.13
C TRP A 77 4.74 -0.05 2.46
N ASN A 78 5.51 0.66 1.64
CA ASN A 78 5.58 2.12 1.64
C ASN A 78 5.25 2.66 0.25
N VAL A 79 4.48 3.74 0.21
CA VAL A 79 4.34 4.59 -0.97
C VAL A 79 5.23 5.81 -0.77
N THR A 80 6.12 6.04 -1.73
CA THR A 80 6.98 7.22 -1.79
C THR A 80 6.58 8.13 -2.94
N GLN A 81 6.82 9.43 -2.76
CA GLN A 81 6.61 10.46 -3.77
C GLN A 81 7.82 11.36 -3.91
N ILE A 82 8.09 11.81 -5.14
CA ILE A 82 9.09 12.83 -5.47
C ILE A 82 8.59 13.68 -6.63
N VAL A 83 8.87 14.98 -6.61
CA VAL A 83 8.49 15.95 -7.64
C VAL A 83 9.75 16.59 -8.22
N THR A 84 9.78 16.72 -9.55
CA THR A 84 10.81 17.50 -10.24
C THR A 84 10.54 19.00 -10.14
N ASP A 85 11.54 19.83 -10.40
CA ASP A 85 11.29 21.26 -10.62
C ASP A 85 10.19 21.48 -11.67
N LEU A 86 9.39 22.53 -11.49
CA LEU A 86 8.42 22.91 -12.51
C LEU A 86 9.14 23.77 -13.55
N ALA A 87 9.27 23.24 -14.76
CA ALA A 87 9.97 23.88 -15.85
C ALA A 87 9.03 24.81 -16.65
N PRO A 88 9.47 26.03 -16.99
CA PRO A 88 8.73 26.90 -17.88
C PRO A 88 8.75 26.35 -19.32
N THR A 89 7.81 26.81 -20.15
CA THR A 89 7.82 26.47 -21.58
C THR A 89 9.10 26.97 -22.29
N PRO A 90 9.51 26.37 -23.42
CA PRO A 90 10.70 26.82 -24.15
C PRO A 90 10.68 28.32 -24.53
N ALA A 91 9.51 28.85 -24.91
CA ALA A 91 9.36 30.27 -25.24
C ALA A 91 9.64 31.19 -24.04
N MET A 92 9.24 30.78 -22.84
CA MET A 92 9.51 31.52 -21.60
C MET A 92 11.00 31.44 -21.21
N VAL A 93 11.66 30.29 -21.43
CA VAL A 93 13.11 30.15 -21.20
C VAL A 93 13.89 31.14 -22.07
N SER A 94 13.53 31.28 -23.35
CA SER A 94 14.14 32.27 -24.25
C SER A 94 13.93 33.72 -23.79
N ALA A 95 12.89 33.98 -23.00
CA ALA A 95 12.62 35.28 -22.38
C ALA A 95 13.30 35.46 -21.00
N GLY A 96 14.08 34.48 -20.53
CA GLY A 96 14.80 34.53 -19.27
C GLY A 96 14.05 33.95 -18.06
N ALA A 97 12.95 33.22 -18.27
CA ALA A 97 12.24 32.55 -17.18
C ALA A 97 13.07 31.43 -16.56
N THR A 98 13.04 31.34 -15.23
CA THR A 98 13.67 30.27 -14.44
C THR A 98 12.61 29.26 -13.96
N VAL A 99 13.06 28.09 -13.54
CA VAL A 99 12.21 27.04 -12.94
C VAL A 99 11.60 27.46 -11.60
N ILE A 100 10.49 26.83 -11.22
CA ILE A 100 9.99 26.86 -9.84
C ILE A 100 10.60 25.65 -9.12
N PRO A 101 11.43 25.86 -8.07
CA PRO A 101 12.13 24.76 -7.41
C PRO A 101 11.19 23.78 -6.71
N ALA A 102 11.43 22.48 -6.85
CA ALA A 102 10.69 21.43 -6.15
C ALA A 102 10.79 21.57 -4.62
N ALA A 103 11.84 22.22 -4.10
CA ALA A 103 12.01 22.50 -2.68
C ALA A 103 10.87 23.34 -2.08
N GLY A 104 10.11 24.06 -2.92
CA GLY A 104 8.91 24.79 -2.53
C GLY A 104 7.62 23.98 -2.60
N ILE A 105 7.68 22.70 -2.94
CA ILE A 105 6.50 21.83 -3.14
C ILE A 105 6.35 20.91 -1.93
N THR A 106 5.18 20.99 -1.29
CA THR A 106 4.83 20.15 -0.15
C THR A 106 3.52 19.41 -0.38
N ALA A 107 3.39 18.26 0.29
CA ALA A 107 2.16 17.48 0.36
C ALA A 107 1.72 17.29 1.81
N THR A 108 0.41 17.35 2.04
CA THR A 108 -0.22 16.88 3.27
C THR A 108 -1.17 15.76 2.91
N ILE A 109 -0.97 14.59 3.51
CA ILE A 109 -1.79 13.39 3.26
C ILE A 109 -2.93 13.35 4.26
N GLY A 110 -4.16 13.26 3.77
CA GLY A 110 -5.35 13.19 4.60
C GLY A 110 -5.64 11.78 5.10
N ALA A 111 -6.85 11.62 5.65
CA ALA A 111 -7.30 10.33 6.19
C ALA A 111 -7.40 9.26 5.09
N VAL A 112 -6.92 8.06 5.42
CA VAL A 112 -6.93 6.89 4.53
C VAL A 112 -8.30 6.23 4.59
N SER A 113 -8.81 5.79 3.44
CA SER A 113 -10.04 5.00 3.30
C SER A 113 -9.75 3.71 2.54
N SER A 114 -10.34 2.58 2.97
CA SER A 114 -10.32 1.31 2.23
C SER A 114 -11.54 1.17 1.31
N THR A 115 -11.39 0.48 0.18
CA THR A 115 -12.41 0.47 -0.89
C THR A 115 -13.47 -0.65 -0.75
N ALA A 116 -13.17 -1.76 -0.07
CA ALA A 116 -14.10 -2.89 0.06
C ALA A 116 -13.93 -3.69 1.37
N GLY A 117 -14.17 -3.03 2.51
CA GLY A 117 -14.21 -3.70 3.83
C GLY A 117 -12.87 -4.21 4.32
N GLN A 118 -11.77 -3.86 3.65
CA GLN A 118 -10.42 -4.14 4.14
C GLN A 118 -10.15 -3.34 5.40
N ASP A 119 -9.36 -3.93 6.28
CA ASP A 119 -8.87 -3.25 7.46
C ASP A 119 -7.87 -2.16 7.06
N ALA A 120 -8.17 -0.93 7.44
CA ALA A 120 -7.25 0.20 7.31
C ALA A 120 -6.35 0.36 8.54
N THR A 121 -6.57 -0.45 9.59
CA THR A 121 -5.68 -0.49 10.75
C THR A 121 -4.26 -0.85 10.30
N GLY A 122 -3.29 -0.05 10.74
CA GLY A 122 -1.89 -0.21 10.35
C GLY A 122 -1.50 0.48 9.04
N VAL A 123 -2.46 1.06 8.29
CA VAL A 123 -2.18 1.94 7.15
C VAL A 123 -2.18 3.39 7.61
N THR A 124 -1.02 4.02 7.60
CA THR A 124 -0.81 5.35 8.18
C THR A 124 -0.26 6.33 7.17
N PRO A 125 -0.88 7.52 7.01
CA PRO A 125 -0.29 8.60 6.25
C PRO A 125 0.88 9.20 7.03
N THR A 126 1.87 9.74 6.32
CA THR A 126 2.92 10.54 6.94
C THR A 126 2.31 11.80 7.57
N ALA A 127 2.67 12.06 8.82
CA ALA A 127 2.09 13.16 9.58
C ALA A 127 2.58 14.53 9.10
N GLY A 128 1.64 15.48 8.96
CA GLY A 128 1.95 16.87 8.61
C GLY A 128 2.29 17.08 7.14
N ALA A 129 2.88 18.25 6.86
CA ALA A 129 3.35 18.58 5.53
C ALA A 129 4.74 18.02 5.29
N VAL A 130 4.95 17.35 4.17
CA VAL A 130 6.24 16.81 3.73
C VAL A 130 6.72 17.51 2.47
N ALA A 131 8.02 17.74 2.35
CA ALA A 131 8.62 18.27 1.13
C ALA A 131 8.79 17.15 0.08
N LEU A 132 8.53 17.45 -1.19
CA LEU A 132 8.60 16.45 -2.27
C LEU A 132 9.82 16.61 -3.19
N ASN A 133 10.82 17.41 -2.80
CA ASN A 133 12.06 17.59 -3.57
C ASN A 133 13.05 16.42 -3.42
N VAL A 134 12.73 15.46 -2.55
CA VAL A 134 13.43 14.19 -2.36
C VAL A 134 12.38 13.09 -2.23
N GLU A 135 12.78 11.84 -2.50
CA GLU A 135 11.91 10.69 -2.30
C GLU A 135 11.47 10.61 -0.84
N THR A 136 10.15 10.73 -0.63
CA THR A 136 9.57 10.83 0.71
C THR A 136 8.42 9.85 0.85
N THR A 137 8.42 9.05 1.91
CA THR A 137 7.28 8.20 2.26
C THR A 137 6.08 9.08 2.59
N VAL A 138 4.95 8.84 1.93
CA VAL A 138 3.69 9.57 2.12
C VAL A 138 2.60 8.70 2.75
N LEU A 139 2.69 7.39 2.55
CA LEU A 139 1.74 6.41 3.06
C LEU A 139 2.49 5.12 3.33
N SER A 140 2.21 4.47 4.46
CA SER A 140 2.85 3.22 4.84
C SER A 140 1.83 2.23 5.39
N ALA A 141 2.09 0.95 5.24
CA ALA A 141 1.40 -0.12 5.94
C ALA A 141 2.40 -1.00 6.68
N ALA A 142 2.13 -1.25 7.95
CA ALA A 142 2.95 -2.14 8.77
C ALA A 142 2.83 -3.60 8.30
N ALA A 143 3.82 -4.42 8.66
CA ALA A 143 3.73 -5.87 8.50
C ALA A 143 2.42 -6.43 9.08
N GLN A 144 1.87 -7.45 8.41
CA GLN A 144 0.59 -8.11 8.68
C GLN A 144 -0.65 -7.19 8.54
N SER A 145 -0.48 -6.00 7.98
CA SER A 145 -1.56 -5.06 7.66
C SER A 145 -1.46 -4.57 6.21
N GLY A 146 -2.41 -3.75 5.77
CA GLY A 146 -2.32 -3.06 4.48
C GLY A 146 -2.55 -3.92 3.24
N MET A 147 -3.11 -5.12 3.36
CA MET A 147 -3.51 -5.88 2.17
C MET A 147 -4.83 -5.34 1.61
N GLY A 148 -4.85 -5.05 0.31
CA GLY A 148 -6.01 -4.53 -0.41
C GLY A 148 -5.81 -3.11 -0.95
N THR A 149 -6.93 -2.45 -1.22
CA THR A 149 -6.97 -1.16 -1.92
C THR A 149 -7.29 -0.01 -0.97
N TYR A 150 -6.48 1.04 -1.04
CA TYR A 150 -6.53 2.22 -0.18
C TYR A 150 -6.52 3.49 -1.01
N THR A 151 -7.24 4.50 -0.52
CA THR A 151 -7.27 5.85 -1.09
C THR A 151 -6.99 6.88 -0.01
N ALA A 152 -6.24 7.93 -0.34
CA ALA A 152 -6.02 9.07 0.54
C ALA A 152 -6.02 10.37 -0.27
N PRO A 153 -6.70 11.44 0.19
CA PRO A 153 -6.57 12.76 -0.43
C PRO A 153 -5.18 13.33 -0.11
N VAL A 154 -4.56 13.96 -1.10
CA VAL A 154 -3.27 14.64 -1.00
C VAL A 154 -3.47 16.11 -1.31
N ALA A 155 -3.26 16.97 -0.33
CA ALA A 155 -3.24 18.42 -0.51
C ALA A 155 -1.82 18.86 -0.89
N LEU A 156 -1.64 19.37 -2.10
CA LEU A 156 -0.39 19.93 -2.59
C LEU A 156 -0.35 21.44 -2.37
N ALA A 157 0.80 21.95 -1.95
CA ALA A 157 1.10 23.37 -1.93
C ALA A 157 2.40 23.64 -2.70
N VAL A 158 2.40 24.68 -3.53
CA VAL A 158 3.56 25.11 -4.32
C VAL A 158 3.89 26.55 -3.96
N ALA A 159 5.08 26.77 -3.42
CA ALA A 159 5.64 28.11 -3.24
C ALA A 159 6.21 28.63 -4.56
N ILE A 160 5.68 29.75 -5.03
CA ILE A 160 6.09 30.41 -6.28
C ILE A 160 7.02 31.57 -5.90
N PRO A 161 8.30 31.55 -6.33
CA PRO A 161 9.25 32.63 -6.04
C PRO A 161 8.78 33.98 -6.57
N ALA A 162 9.20 35.05 -5.89
CA ALA A 162 9.10 36.40 -6.44
C ALA A 162 9.85 36.47 -7.79
N ASN A 163 9.30 37.21 -8.75
CA ASN A 163 9.83 37.34 -10.12
C ASN A 163 9.69 36.10 -11.01
N THR A 164 8.80 35.15 -10.66
CA THR A 164 8.39 34.10 -11.60
C THR A 164 7.65 34.74 -12.79
N TYR A 165 8.03 34.36 -14.02
CA TYR A 165 7.41 34.88 -15.24
C TYR A 165 5.98 34.35 -15.41
N ALA A 166 5.12 35.12 -16.07
CA ALA A 166 3.78 34.65 -16.43
C ALA A 166 3.86 33.48 -17.43
N GLY A 167 3.16 32.38 -17.17
CA GLY A 167 2.99 31.30 -18.13
C GLY A 167 2.83 29.93 -17.48
N ALA A 168 2.91 28.88 -18.30
CA ALA A 168 2.75 27.51 -17.84
C ALA A 168 4.08 26.92 -17.35
N TYR A 169 4.01 26.27 -16.20
CA TYR A 169 5.09 25.51 -15.58
C TYR A 169 4.66 24.06 -15.41
N THR A 170 5.51 23.11 -15.79
CA THR A 170 5.20 21.68 -15.73
C THR A 170 6.30 20.90 -15.01
N GLY A 171 5.92 19.96 -14.16
CA GLY A 171 6.84 19.01 -13.54
C GLY A 171 6.19 17.64 -13.43
N THR A 172 6.97 16.67 -12.97
CA THR A 172 6.54 15.27 -12.84
C THR A 172 6.50 14.89 -11.36
N LEU A 173 5.35 14.41 -10.91
CA LEU A 173 5.18 13.74 -9.62
C LEU A 173 5.31 12.23 -9.84
N THR A 174 6.41 11.65 -9.38
CA THR A 174 6.64 10.21 -9.42
C THR A 174 6.10 9.60 -8.13
N THR A 175 5.24 8.58 -8.25
CA THR A 175 4.72 7.80 -7.12
C THR A 175 5.18 6.36 -7.27
N THR A 176 5.77 5.80 -6.22
CA THR A 176 6.29 4.42 -6.20
C THR A 176 5.79 3.69 -4.98
N ILE A 177 5.47 2.41 -5.12
CA ILE A 177 5.16 1.51 -4.00
C ILE A 177 6.21 0.42 -3.93
N SER A 178 6.71 0.15 -2.73
CA SER A 178 7.71 -0.88 -2.49
C SER A 178 7.36 -1.69 -1.24
N SER A 179 7.85 -2.93 -1.18
CA SER A 179 7.73 -3.75 0.02
C SER A 179 8.61 -3.15 1.12
N ALA A 180 8.05 -2.97 2.30
CA ALA A 180 8.77 -2.46 3.48
C ALA A 180 8.02 -2.89 4.76
N PRO A 181 8.72 -3.13 5.89
CA PRO A 181 8.08 -3.22 7.20
C PRO A 181 7.49 -1.88 7.67
#